data_AF-A0A453A0F3-F1
#
_entry.id   AF-A0A453A0F3-F1
#
_cell.length_a   1.000
_cell.length_b   1.000
_cell.length_c   1.000
_cell.angle_alpha   90.00
_cell.angle_beta   90.00
_cell.angle_gamma   90.00
#
_symmetry.space_group_name_H-M   'P 1'
#
loop_
_entity.id
_entity.type
_entity.pdbx_description
1 polymer ?
#
loop_
_entity_poly.entity_id
_entity_poly.type
_entity_poly.pdbx_seq_one_letter_code
_entity_poly.pdbx_strand_id
1 'polypeptide(L)'
;MSSMQFSSVLPLEGKACVSPVRREGSASERLKVGDSSSIRHERASRRMCNGGRGPAATGAQCVLTSDASPADTLVLRTSFRRNYADPNEVAAVILGGGTGTQLFPLTSTRATPAVPIGGCYRLIDIPMSNCFNSGINKIFVMTQFNSASLNRHIHRTYLGGGINFTDGSVEVLAATQMPGEAAGWFRGTADAVRKFIWVLEDYYKNKSIEHILILSGDQLYRMDYMELVQKHVDDNADITLSCAPVGESRASEYGLVKFDSSGRVVQFSEKPKGDDLEAMKVDTSFLNFAIDDPAKYPYIASMGVYVFKRDVLLNLLK
;
A
#
# COMPACT_ATOMS: atom_id res chain seq x y z
N MET A 1 -11.56 13.74 31.38
CA MET A 1 -12.42 14.15 30.25
C MET A 1 -11.60 15.04 29.34
N SER A 2 -11.03 14.47 28.26
CA SER A 2 -10.46 15.23 27.15
C SER A 2 -10.63 14.36 25.91
N SER A 3 -11.51 14.79 25.02
CA SER A 3 -11.87 14.15 23.76
C SER A 3 -10.73 14.32 22.74
N MET A 4 -10.14 13.22 22.30
CA MET A 4 -9.28 13.20 21.11
C MET A 4 -10.12 12.82 19.89
N GLN A 5 -10.22 13.76 18.95
CA GLN A 5 -10.77 13.52 17.62
C GLN A 5 -9.77 12.70 16.81
N PHE A 6 -10.21 11.52 16.33
CA PHE A 6 -9.53 10.78 15.28
C PHE A 6 -10.29 10.91 13.97
N SER A 7 -9.51 11.06 12.90
CA SER A 7 -9.95 11.26 11.53
C SER A 7 -10.94 10.20 11.08
N SER A 8 -12.02 10.66 10.49
CA SER A 8 -13.13 9.91 9.92
C SER A 8 -12.70 8.86 8.90
N VAL A 9 -13.12 7.60 9.13
CA VAL A 9 -13.41 6.65 8.04
C VAL A 9 -14.92 6.55 7.99
N LEU A 10 -15.52 7.09 6.94
CA LEU A 10 -16.98 7.06 6.76
C LEU A 10 -17.44 5.63 6.39
N PRO A 11 -18.59 5.17 6.92
CA PRO A 11 -19.20 3.91 6.56
C PRO A 11 -19.69 3.94 5.10
N LEU A 12 -19.41 2.85 4.38
CA LEU A 12 -19.95 2.59 3.05
C LEU A 12 -21.46 2.34 3.13
N GLU A 13 -22.27 3.39 3.05
CA GLU A 13 -23.70 3.23 2.77
C GLU A 13 -23.90 2.92 1.27
N GLY A 14 -24.30 1.67 1.00
CA GLY A 14 -24.82 1.27 -0.30
C GLY A 14 -26.15 1.97 -0.59
N LYS A 15 -26.16 2.88 -1.55
CA LYS A 15 -27.38 3.29 -2.27
C LYS A 15 -27.22 3.00 -3.74
N ALA A 16 -27.97 2.00 -4.18
CA ALA A 16 -28.20 1.69 -5.59
C ALA A 16 -28.75 2.94 -6.30
N CYS A 17 -27.96 3.52 -7.20
CA CYS A 17 -28.48 4.47 -8.18
C CYS A 17 -29.04 3.68 -9.36
N VAL A 18 -30.37 3.67 -9.44
CA VAL A 18 -31.11 3.23 -10.63
C VAL A 18 -31.01 4.36 -11.66
N SER A 19 -30.33 4.09 -12.78
CA SER A 19 -30.23 5.01 -13.92
C SER A 19 -31.54 5.05 -14.71
N PRO A 20 -32.11 6.22 -15.06
CA PRO A 20 -33.10 6.31 -16.10
C PRO A 20 -32.42 6.51 -17.47
N VAL A 21 -32.73 5.59 -18.37
CA VAL A 21 -32.48 5.68 -19.82
C VAL A 21 -33.14 6.93 -20.41
N ARG A 22 -32.41 7.73 -21.21
CA ARG A 22 -33.00 8.53 -22.30
C ARG A 22 -32.01 8.79 -23.44
N ARG A 23 -32.59 8.74 -24.64
CA ARG A 23 -32.00 8.67 -25.98
C ARG A 23 -31.38 9.99 -26.48
N GLU A 24 -30.55 9.79 -27.49
CA GLU A 24 -29.90 10.68 -28.46
C GLU A 24 -30.53 12.06 -28.75
N GLY A 25 -29.63 13.03 -29.02
CA GLY A 25 -29.91 14.29 -29.70
C GLY A 25 -28.61 15.05 -29.96
N SER A 26 -28.27 15.22 -31.23
CA SER A 26 -27.09 15.91 -31.75
C SER A 26 -27.15 17.44 -31.58
N ALA A 27 -26.00 18.07 -31.32
CA ALA A 27 -25.66 19.40 -31.86
C ALA A 27 -24.20 19.74 -31.54
N SER A 28 -23.45 20.02 -32.61
CA SER A 28 -22.10 20.55 -32.62
C SER A 28 -22.17 22.07 -32.47
N GLU A 29 -21.34 22.68 -31.61
CA GLU A 29 -21.01 24.09 -31.76
C GLU A 29 -19.54 24.38 -31.41
N ARG A 30 -18.83 24.87 -32.44
CA ARG A 30 -17.46 25.39 -32.41
C ARG A 30 -17.47 26.77 -31.77
N LEU A 31 -16.53 27.05 -30.88
CA LEU A 31 -16.16 28.43 -30.53
C LEU A 31 -14.76 28.78 -31.03
N LYS A 32 -14.67 30.01 -31.54
CA LYS A 32 -13.65 30.57 -32.43
C LYS A 32 -12.40 31.05 -31.70
N VAL A 33 -11.30 30.97 -32.44
CA VAL A 33 -10.00 31.60 -32.19
C VAL A 33 -10.01 33.06 -32.65
N GLY A 34 -9.38 33.93 -31.86
CA GLY A 34 -8.63 35.11 -32.31
C GLY A 34 -9.38 36.44 -32.39
N ASP A 35 -8.99 37.39 -31.55
CA ASP A 35 -8.31 38.58 -32.09
C ASP A 35 -7.45 39.31 -31.04
N SER A 36 -6.36 39.86 -31.54
CA SER A 36 -5.22 40.47 -30.86
C SER A 36 -5.42 41.95 -30.53
N SER A 37 -4.86 42.44 -29.41
CA SER A 37 -4.12 43.72 -29.39
C SER A 37 -3.34 44.00 -28.09
N SER A 38 -2.10 44.48 -28.29
CA SER A 38 -1.27 45.39 -27.48
C SER A 38 -0.55 44.93 -26.18
N ILE A 39 0.71 44.52 -26.37
CA ILE A 39 1.98 45.10 -25.82
C ILE A 39 2.04 45.48 -24.31
N ARG A 40 2.94 44.83 -23.55
CA ARG A 40 4.19 45.42 -22.99
C ARG A 40 5.08 44.37 -22.32
N HIS A 41 6.37 44.43 -22.66
CA HIS A 41 7.47 43.66 -22.08
C HIS A 41 7.84 44.20 -20.69
N GLU A 42 8.10 43.32 -19.72
CA GLU A 42 9.14 43.57 -18.72
C GLU A 42 9.75 42.27 -18.20
N ARG A 43 11.08 42.18 -18.31
CA ARG A 43 11.92 41.11 -17.76
C ARG A 43 12.19 41.41 -16.28
N ALA A 44 12.06 40.43 -15.40
CA ALA A 44 12.66 40.49 -14.07
C ALA A 44 13.33 39.17 -13.68
N SER A 45 14.54 39.34 -13.15
CA SER A 45 15.62 38.39 -12.99
C SER A 45 15.36 37.23 -12.02
N ARG A 46 15.95 36.07 -12.34
CA ARG A 46 16.21 34.97 -11.40
C ARG A 46 17.03 35.47 -10.21
N ARG A 47 16.65 35.06 -8.99
CA ARG A 47 17.56 34.92 -7.85
C ARG A 47 17.31 33.57 -7.18
N MET A 48 18.34 32.73 -7.18
CA MET A 48 18.45 31.57 -6.29
C MET A 48 18.83 32.07 -4.89
N CYS A 49 18.23 31.49 -3.86
CA CYS A 49 18.79 31.51 -2.51
C CYS A 49 18.69 30.10 -1.90
N ASN A 50 19.86 29.53 -1.62
CA ASN A 50 20.10 28.36 -0.79
C ASN A 50 19.93 28.69 0.71
N GLY A 51 19.55 27.69 1.52
CA GLY A 51 20.09 27.56 2.89
C GLY A 51 19.09 27.28 4.03
N GLY A 52 19.32 26.16 4.75
CA GLY A 52 19.17 26.08 6.22
C GLY A 52 17.98 25.28 6.80
N ARG A 53 18.26 24.15 7.46
CA ARG A 53 17.33 23.42 8.37
C ARG A 53 17.58 23.87 9.83
N GLY A 54 16.52 24.01 10.64
CA GLY A 54 16.52 24.26 12.09
C GLY A 54 15.11 24.06 12.72
N PRO A 55 14.97 23.83 14.05
CA PRO A 55 14.05 22.84 14.64
C PRO A 55 12.60 23.30 14.91
N ALA A 56 11.73 22.29 15.07
CA ALA A 56 10.27 22.35 15.15
C ALA A 56 9.72 22.98 16.45
N ALA A 57 8.65 23.78 16.32
CA ALA A 57 7.82 24.25 17.42
C ALA A 57 6.33 24.06 17.09
N THR A 58 5.59 23.50 18.06
CA THR A 58 4.15 23.19 18.06
C THR A 58 3.30 24.43 18.30
N GLY A 59 2.09 24.51 17.72
CA GLY A 59 1.14 25.59 18.02
C GLY A 59 -0.28 25.40 17.44
N ALA A 60 -1.28 25.71 18.26
CA ALA A 60 -2.73 25.60 18.01
C ALA A 60 -3.32 26.76 17.17
N GLN A 61 -4.54 26.61 16.66
CA GLN A 61 -5.24 27.59 15.81
C GLN A 61 -6.40 28.31 16.53
N CYS A 62 -6.58 29.60 16.23
CA CYS A 62 -7.81 30.37 16.46
C CYS A 62 -8.26 31.01 15.13
N VAL A 63 -9.56 31.25 14.96
CA VAL A 63 -10.14 31.96 13.81
C VAL A 63 -11.00 33.09 14.34
N LEU A 64 -10.81 34.32 13.84
CA LEU A 64 -11.74 35.43 14.08
C LEU A 64 -11.96 36.30 12.84
N THR A 65 -13.04 37.06 12.93
CA THR A 65 -14.02 37.52 11.94
C THR A 65 -13.61 38.74 11.09
N SER A 66 -14.51 39.11 10.18
CA SER A 66 -14.39 39.95 8.97
C SER A 66 -13.85 41.39 9.06
N ASP A 67 -13.42 41.88 10.22
CA ASP A 67 -13.27 43.33 10.45
C ASP A 67 -11.82 43.79 10.73
N ALA A 68 -10.80 43.00 10.37
CA ALA A 68 -9.40 43.39 10.54
C ALA A 68 -8.81 44.03 9.26
N SER A 69 -8.15 45.19 9.42
CA SER A 69 -7.43 45.91 8.36
C SER A 69 -6.14 45.17 7.94
N PRO A 70 -5.68 45.24 6.67
CA PRO A 70 -4.58 44.42 6.15
C PRO A 70 -3.22 44.63 6.85
N ALA A 71 -3.03 45.74 7.55
CA ALA A 71 -1.78 46.11 8.21
C ALA A 71 -1.55 45.39 9.56
N ASP A 72 -2.60 44.90 10.21
CA ASP A 72 -2.52 44.19 11.51
C ASP A 72 -2.68 42.67 11.35
N THR A 73 -2.74 42.19 10.11
CA THR A 73 -2.86 40.75 9.82
C THR A 73 -1.47 40.11 9.88
N LEU A 74 -1.12 39.55 11.04
CA LEU A 74 0.02 38.65 11.16
C LEU A 74 -0.24 37.39 10.32
N VAL A 75 0.24 37.38 9.08
CA VAL A 75 0.24 36.18 8.23
C VAL A 75 1.33 35.23 8.75
N LEU A 76 0.98 34.44 9.76
CA LEU A 76 1.84 33.35 10.22
C LEU A 76 1.77 32.23 9.16
N ARG A 77 2.73 32.20 8.23
CA ARG A 77 2.92 31.06 7.32
C ARG A 77 3.42 29.86 8.12
N THR A 78 2.50 29.08 8.69
CA THR A 78 2.85 27.75 9.22
C THR A 78 3.03 26.79 8.06
N SER A 79 4.28 26.57 7.67
CA SER A 79 4.63 25.42 6.83
C SER A 79 4.62 24.14 7.68
N PHE A 80 3.44 23.69 8.12
CA PHE A 80 3.28 22.27 8.40
C PHE A 80 3.24 21.56 7.05
N ARG A 81 4.42 21.22 6.52
CA ARG A 81 4.49 20.15 5.54
C ARG A 81 4.10 18.89 6.30
N ARG A 82 2.84 18.45 6.19
CA ARG A 82 2.56 17.03 6.33
C ARG A 82 3.46 16.36 5.29
N ASN A 83 4.38 15.50 5.74
CA ASN A 83 5.15 14.67 4.83
C ASN A 83 4.15 13.67 4.27
N TYR A 84 3.49 14.04 3.17
CA TYR A 84 2.60 13.13 2.48
C TYR A 84 3.47 12.09 1.78
N ALA A 85 3.13 10.82 1.93
CA ALA A 85 3.82 9.74 1.25
C ALA A 85 3.63 9.90 -0.27
N ASP A 86 4.73 9.92 -1.03
CA ASP A 86 4.66 9.92 -2.48
C ASP A 86 4.56 8.46 -2.99
N PRO A 87 3.52 8.10 -3.76
CA PRO A 87 3.43 6.76 -4.38
C PRO A 87 4.65 6.41 -5.24
N ASN A 88 5.35 7.41 -5.78
CA ASN A 88 6.56 7.19 -6.59
C ASN A 88 7.75 6.68 -5.76
N GLU A 89 7.75 6.93 -4.45
CA GLU A 89 8.79 6.47 -3.50
C GLU A 89 8.51 5.05 -2.96
N VAL A 90 7.42 4.43 -3.40
CA VAL A 90 6.98 3.10 -2.97
C VAL A 90 7.20 2.09 -4.09
N ALA A 91 7.83 0.97 -3.75
CA ALA A 91 7.89 -0.23 -4.60
C ALA A 91 7.11 -1.37 -3.94
N ALA A 92 6.31 -2.09 -4.71
CA ALA A 92 5.56 -3.25 -4.24
C ALA A 92 6.26 -4.55 -4.64
N VAL A 93 6.37 -5.50 -3.71
CA VAL A 93 6.82 -6.87 -3.94
C VAL A 93 5.68 -7.81 -3.59
N ILE A 94 5.12 -8.45 -4.61
CA ILE A 94 4.05 -9.43 -4.49
C ILE A 94 4.65 -10.82 -4.44
N LEU A 95 4.36 -11.54 -3.36
CA LEU A 95 4.82 -12.88 -3.11
C LEU A 95 3.81 -13.86 -3.71
N GLY A 96 4.21 -14.51 -4.80
CA GLY A 96 3.36 -15.42 -5.59
C GLY A 96 3.09 -16.79 -4.96
N GLY A 97 3.30 -16.91 -3.65
CA GLY A 97 2.96 -18.10 -2.86
C GLY A 97 3.86 -19.32 -3.10
N GLY A 98 3.73 -20.28 -2.18
CA GLY A 98 4.41 -21.57 -2.22
C GLY A 98 3.65 -22.63 -3.02
N THR A 99 3.76 -23.90 -2.60
CA THR A 99 3.23 -25.06 -3.32
C THR A 99 1.68 -25.12 -3.42
N GLY A 100 0.96 -24.26 -2.70
CA GLY A 100 -0.49 -24.07 -2.90
C GLY A 100 -1.36 -25.27 -2.51
N THR A 101 -0.94 -26.06 -1.51
CA THR A 101 -1.61 -27.30 -1.11
C THR A 101 -3.05 -27.10 -0.62
N GLN A 102 -3.39 -25.93 -0.08
CA GLN A 102 -4.72 -25.63 0.45
C GLN A 102 -5.82 -25.57 -0.62
N LEU A 103 -5.48 -25.18 -1.85
CA LEU A 103 -6.43 -25.06 -2.96
C LEU A 103 -6.33 -26.24 -3.94
N PHE A 104 -5.72 -27.35 -3.53
CA PHE A 104 -5.72 -28.55 -4.36
C PHE A 104 -7.18 -29.03 -4.58
N PRO A 105 -7.60 -29.39 -5.81
CA PRO A 105 -6.80 -29.65 -7.02
C PRO A 105 -6.61 -28.45 -7.97
N LEU A 106 -7.11 -27.26 -7.64
CA LEU A 106 -7.03 -26.06 -8.50
C LEU A 106 -5.58 -25.61 -8.76
N THR A 107 -4.67 -25.92 -7.85
CA THR A 107 -3.23 -25.59 -7.90
C THR A 107 -2.36 -26.70 -8.51
N SER A 108 -2.95 -27.79 -9.01
CA SER A 108 -2.22 -28.93 -9.61
C SER A 108 -1.31 -28.52 -10.78
N THR A 109 -1.77 -27.58 -11.62
CA THR A 109 -1.10 -27.16 -12.86
C THR A 109 -0.76 -25.67 -12.90
N ARG A 110 -0.98 -24.94 -11.80
CA ARG A 110 -0.82 -23.48 -11.73
C ARG A 110 -0.45 -23.03 -10.32
N ALA A 111 0.25 -21.91 -10.22
CA ALA A 111 0.50 -21.24 -8.94
C ALA A 111 -0.82 -20.78 -8.29
N THR A 112 -0.86 -20.68 -6.95
CA THR A 112 -2.01 -20.14 -6.20
C THR A 112 -2.49 -18.79 -6.75
N PRO A 113 -1.63 -17.79 -7.02
CA PRO A 113 -2.07 -16.50 -7.56
C PRO A 113 -2.70 -16.58 -8.95
N ALA A 114 -2.44 -17.66 -9.70
CA ALA A 114 -2.99 -17.88 -11.04
C ALA A 114 -4.37 -18.56 -11.02
N VAL A 115 -4.90 -18.90 -9.84
CA VAL A 115 -6.25 -19.47 -9.70
C VAL A 115 -7.29 -18.44 -10.17
N PRO A 116 -8.20 -18.81 -11.09
CA PRO A 116 -9.26 -17.94 -11.58
C PRO A 116 -10.30 -17.64 -10.49
N ILE A 117 -10.76 -16.40 -10.46
CA ILE A 117 -11.82 -15.90 -9.56
C ILE A 117 -12.79 -15.04 -10.36
N GLY A 118 -14.07 -14.99 -9.96
CA GLY A 118 -15.05 -14.08 -10.55
C GLY A 118 -15.25 -14.21 -12.07
N GLY A 119 -14.97 -15.38 -12.65
CA GLY A 119 -15.13 -15.67 -14.08
C GLY A 119 -13.99 -15.16 -14.97
N CYS A 120 -13.61 -13.88 -14.86
CA CYS A 120 -12.63 -13.24 -15.76
C CYS A 120 -11.32 -12.80 -15.10
N TYR A 121 -11.17 -12.95 -13.78
CA TYR A 121 -9.99 -12.50 -13.04
C TYR A 121 -9.20 -13.66 -12.45
N ARG A 122 -8.03 -13.36 -11.90
CA ARG A 122 -7.20 -14.28 -11.10
C ARG A 122 -6.87 -13.65 -9.75
N LEU A 123 -6.46 -14.47 -8.78
CA LEU A 123 -6.10 -13.99 -7.44
C LEU A 123 -5.03 -12.87 -7.49
N ILE A 124 -4.03 -12.98 -8.37
CA ILE A 124 -3.00 -11.95 -8.54
C ILE A 124 -3.55 -10.59 -8.96
N ASP A 125 -4.71 -10.53 -9.61
CA ASP A 125 -5.29 -9.26 -10.08
C ASP A 125 -5.74 -8.38 -8.92
N ILE A 126 -5.97 -8.97 -7.74
CA ILE A 126 -6.39 -8.25 -6.55
C ILE A 126 -5.27 -7.34 -6.00
N PRO A 127 -4.09 -7.85 -5.59
CA PRO A 127 -3.00 -6.98 -5.14
C PRO A 127 -2.49 -6.08 -6.26
N MET A 128 -2.49 -6.53 -7.52
CA MET A 128 -2.11 -5.68 -8.66
C MET A 128 -3.06 -4.47 -8.81
N SER A 129 -4.38 -4.70 -8.75
CA SER A 129 -5.37 -3.63 -8.85
C SER A 129 -5.30 -2.68 -7.65
N ASN A 130 -5.08 -3.20 -6.44
CA ASN A 130 -4.88 -2.36 -5.25
C ASN A 130 -3.63 -1.46 -5.41
N CYS A 131 -2.50 -2.00 -5.89
CA CYS A 131 -1.30 -1.20 -6.17
C CYS A 131 -1.59 -0.07 -7.17
N PHE A 132 -2.23 -0.38 -8.30
CA PHE A 132 -2.52 0.64 -9.32
C PHE A 132 -3.53 1.69 -8.83
N ASN A 133 -4.56 1.28 -8.10
CA ASN A 133 -5.53 2.21 -7.53
C ASN A 133 -4.91 3.12 -6.46
N SER A 134 -3.85 2.65 -5.78
CA SER A 134 -3.03 3.42 -4.85
C SER A 134 -1.93 4.25 -5.55
N GLY A 135 -1.84 4.23 -6.88
CA GLY A 135 -0.80 4.95 -7.64
C GLY A 135 0.58 4.30 -7.62
N ILE A 136 0.73 3.10 -7.04
CA ILE A 136 1.98 2.36 -6.97
C ILE A 136 2.17 1.58 -8.28
N ASN A 137 3.10 2.05 -9.10
CA ASN A 137 3.36 1.52 -10.44
C ASN A 137 4.67 0.72 -10.57
N LYS A 138 5.44 0.58 -9.50
CA LYS A 138 6.69 -0.18 -9.43
C LYS A 138 6.43 -1.49 -8.70
N ILE A 139 6.22 -2.57 -9.45
CA ILE A 139 5.72 -3.84 -8.92
C ILE A 139 6.63 -4.99 -9.33
N PHE A 140 7.08 -5.77 -8.35
CA PHE A 140 7.83 -7.00 -8.53
C PHE A 140 6.97 -8.18 -8.12
N VAL A 141 6.81 -9.17 -8.99
CA VAL A 141 6.04 -10.38 -8.69
C VAL A 141 7.00 -11.56 -8.57
N MET A 142 7.19 -12.06 -7.36
CA MET A 142 8.05 -13.21 -7.10
C MET A 142 7.28 -14.50 -7.28
N THR A 143 7.77 -15.40 -8.13
CA THR A 143 7.09 -16.67 -8.43
C THR A 143 8.03 -17.85 -8.28
N GLN A 144 7.51 -18.95 -7.75
CA GLN A 144 8.31 -20.15 -7.48
C GLN A 144 7.81 -21.32 -8.32
N PHE A 145 6.58 -21.77 -8.11
CA PHE A 145 6.03 -22.98 -8.73
C PHE A 145 5.03 -22.68 -9.84
N ASN A 146 4.95 -23.56 -10.87
CA ASN A 146 3.90 -23.56 -11.90
C ASN A 146 3.55 -22.15 -12.47
N SER A 147 4.57 -21.34 -12.76
CA SER A 147 4.45 -19.91 -13.06
C SER A 147 4.11 -19.59 -14.51
N ALA A 148 4.18 -20.55 -15.45
CA ALA A 148 3.95 -20.28 -16.87
C ALA A 148 2.59 -19.61 -17.16
N SER A 149 1.53 -20.11 -16.52
CA SER A 149 0.19 -19.52 -16.67
C SER A 149 0.09 -18.12 -16.07
N LEU A 150 0.78 -17.87 -14.95
CA LEU A 150 0.84 -16.58 -14.25
C LEU A 150 1.61 -15.56 -15.09
N ASN A 151 2.80 -15.91 -15.57
CA ASN A 151 3.66 -15.05 -16.39
C ASN A 151 2.93 -14.64 -17.67
N ARG A 152 2.26 -15.59 -18.35
CA ARG A 152 1.45 -15.30 -19.54
C ARG A 152 0.30 -14.33 -19.24
N HIS A 153 -0.34 -14.44 -18.08
CA HIS A 153 -1.41 -13.54 -17.66
C HIS A 153 -0.87 -12.14 -17.40
N ILE A 154 0.17 -12.02 -16.58
CA ILE A 154 0.78 -10.72 -16.25
C ILE A 154 1.27 -10.02 -17.52
N HIS A 155 1.94 -10.77 -18.40
CA HIS A 155 2.45 -10.21 -19.64
C HIS A 155 1.34 -9.74 -20.57
N ARG A 156 0.22 -10.47 -20.69
CA ARG A 156 -0.90 -10.06 -21.56
C ARG A 156 -1.69 -8.90 -20.99
N THR A 157 -1.97 -8.91 -19.69
CA THR A 157 -2.87 -7.96 -19.04
C THR A 157 -2.17 -6.64 -18.73
N TYR A 158 -0.94 -6.70 -18.19
CA TYR A 158 -0.26 -5.51 -17.64
C TYR A 158 0.91 -5.02 -18.49
N LEU A 159 1.53 -5.88 -19.32
CA LEU A 159 2.69 -5.49 -20.15
C LEU A 159 2.36 -5.31 -21.63
N GLY A 160 1.49 -6.14 -22.21
CA GLY A 160 1.21 -6.20 -23.65
C GLY A 160 0.08 -5.28 -24.12
N GLY A 161 -0.71 -4.71 -23.20
CA GLY A 161 -1.92 -3.93 -23.50
C GLY A 161 -1.72 -2.42 -23.67
N GLY A 162 -0.49 -1.91 -23.64
CA GLY A 162 -0.23 -0.48 -23.85
C GLY A 162 -0.47 0.41 -22.62
N ILE A 163 -0.39 -0.14 -21.40
CA ILE A 163 -0.21 0.69 -20.20
C ILE A 163 1.21 1.27 -20.28
N ASN A 164 1.33 2.43 -20.93
CA ASN A 164 2.59 3.16 -21.00
C ASN A 164 2.88 3.74 -19.63
N PHE A 165 3.61 2.98 -18.84
CA PHE A 165 4.17 3.45 -17.60
C PHE A 165 5.23 4.51 -17.91
N THR A 166 5.00 5.77 -17.54
CA THR A 166 6.01 6.82 -17.69
C THR A 166 7.23 6.56 -16.79
N ASP A 167 7.02 5.97 -15.61
CA ASP A 167 8.07 5.52 -14.66
C ASP A 167 7.74 4.20 -13.92
N GLY A 168 6.59 3.59 -14.20
CA GLY A 168 6.24 2.29 -13.64
C GLY A 168 6.93 1.11 -14.33
N SER A 169 7.07 0.00 -13.62
CA SER A 169 7.55 -1.26 -14.18
C SER A 169 6.91 -2.41 -13.43
N VAL A 170 6.40 -3.40 -14.18
CA VAL A 170 5.94 -4.67 -13.63
C VAL A 170 6.93 -5.75 -14.05
N GLU A 171 7.69 -6.29 -13.10
CA GLU A 171 8.69 -7.32 -13.37
C GLU A 171 8.32 -8.63 -12.66
N VAL A 172 8.46 -9.74 -13.37
CA VAL A 172 8.19 -11.07 -12.82
C VAL A 172 9.50 -11.78 -12.53
N LEU A 173 9.79 -11.97 -11.25
CA LEU A 173 11.00 -12.61 -10.74
C LEU A 173 10.71 -14.07 -10.45
N ALA A 174 11.01 -14.93 -11.42
CA ALA A 174 10.88 -16.38 -11.25
C ALA A 174 12.11 -16.95 -10.54
N ALA A 175 11.90 -17.89 -9.61
CA ALA A 175 12.98 -18.60 -8.94
C ALA A 175 13.98 -19.17 -9.95
N THR A 176 15.23 -18.72 -9.87
CA THR A 176 16.34 -19.20 -10.69
C THR A 176 17.34 -19.94 -9.82
N GLN A 177 18.02 -20.91 -10.41
CA GLN A 177 19.15 -21.56 -9.75
C GLN A 177 20.36 -20.63 -9.84
N MET A 178 20.87 -20.19 -8.69
CA MET A 178 22.08 -19.38 -8.63
C MET A 178 23.34 -20.26 -8.66
N PRO A 179 24.39 -19.88 -9.41
CA PRO A 179 25.67 -20.56 -9.36
C PRO A 179 26.25 -20.53 -7.94
N GLY A 180 26.64 -21.70 -7.40
CA GLY A 180 27.27 -21.80 -6.08
C GLY A 180 26.32 -22.05 -4.90
N GLU A 181 25.00 -21.95 -5.08
CA GLU A 181 24.03 -22.45 -4.10
C GLU A 181 23.59 -23.87 -4.46
N ALA A 182 23.24 -24.68 -3.44
CA ALA A 182 22.63 -25.98 -3.67
C ALA A 182 21.37 -25.80 -4.52
N ALA A 183 21.15 -26.68 -5.51
CA ALA A 183 19.95 -26.70 -6.33
C ALA A 183 18.72 -26.74 -5.41
N GLY A 184 18.02 -25.62 -5.29
CA GLY A 184 17.12 -25.40 -4.18
C GLY A 184 16.12 -24.30 -4.43
N TRP A 185 14.87 -24.66 -4.25
CA TRP A 185 13.70 -23.81 -4.10
C TRP A 185 13.89 -22.78 -2.97
N PHE A 186 13.14 -21.67 -2.97
CA PHE A 186 13.12 -20.75 -1.82
C PHE A 186 12.78 -21.51 -0.54
N ARG A 187 13.55 -21.27 0.53
CA ARG A 187 13.32 -21.88 1.85
C ARG A 187 12.12 -21.28 2.58
N GLY A 188 11.66 -20.11 2.13
CA GLY A 188 10.52 -19.39 2.67
C GLY A 188 10.35 -18.04 1.99
N THR A 189 9.37 -17.27 2.48
CA THR A 189 9.01 -15.96 1.93
C THR A 189 10.16 -14.94 1.99
N ALA A 190 10.84 -14.86 3.13
CA ALA A 190 11.98 -13.96 3.30
C ALA A 190 13.18 -14.38 2.43
N ASP A 191 13.38 -15.68 2.22
CA ASP A 191 14.43 -16.20 1.34
C ASP A 191 14.19 -15.82 -0.13
N ALA A 192 12.92 -15.80 -0.57
CA ALA A 192 12.57 -15.33 -1.91
C ALA A 192 13.00 -13.87 -2.13
N VAL A 193 12.71 -12.99 -1.17
CA VAL A 193 13.15 -11.59 -1.23
C VAL A 193 14.67 -11.48 -1.18
N ARG A 194 15.31 -12.21 -0.26
CA ARG A 194 16.78 -12.23 -0.09
C ARG A 194 17.50 -12.58 -1.38
N LYS A 195 17.08 -13.64 -2.09
CA LYS A 195 17.74 -14.07 -3.33
C LYS A 195 17.65 -13.03 -4.45
N PHE A 196 16.65 -12.15 -4.45
CA PHE A 196 16.53 -11.08 -5.45
C PHE A 196 16.91 -9.70 -4.93
N ILE A 197 17.55 -9.60 -3.76
CA ILE A 197 18.03 -8.32 -3.24
C ILE A 197 18.90 -7.58 -4.25
N TRP A 198 19.75 -8.28 -4.99
CA TRP A 198 20.61 -7.66 -5.99
C TRP A 198 19.81 -7.00 -7.13
N VAL A 199 18.69 -7.59 -7.56
CA VAL A 199 17.78 -7.00 -8.57
C VAL A 199 17.13 -5.75 -8.00
N LEU A 200 16.62 -5.86 -6.77
CA LEU A 200 15.97 -4.76 -6.08
C LEU A 200 16.95 -3.60 -5.85
N GLU A 201 18.17 -3.88 -5.38
CA GLU A 201 19.23 -2.89 -5.18
C GLU A 201 19.63 -2.20 -6.48
N ASP A 202 19.79 -2.94 -7.59
CA ASP A 202 20.12 -2.34 -8.87
C ASP A 202 19.01 -1.42 -9.38
N TYR A 203 17.76 -1.86 -9.23
CA TYR A 203 16.59 -1.06 -9.57
C TYR A 203 16.48 0.20 -8.70
N TYR A 204 16.75 0.10 -7.39
CA TYR A 204 16.66 1.22 -6.45
C TYR A 204 17.80 2.22 -6.55
N LYS A 205 18.96 1.88 -7.12
CA LYS A 205 20.06 2.85 -7.30
C LYS A 205 19.67 4.03 -8.19
N ASN A 206 18.82 3.79 -9.18
CA ASN A 206 18.43 4.78 -10.18
C ASN A 206 17.08 5.44 -9.89
N LYS A 207 16.39 5.04 -8.81
CA LYS A 207 15.06 5.55 -8.45
C LYS A 207 15.01 5.94 -6.97
N SER A 208 14.28 6.99 -6.64
CA SER A 208 14.06 7.41 -5.25
C SER A 208 13.04 6.51 -4.56
N ILE A 209 13.41 5.27 -4.21
CA ILE A 209 12.55 4.36 -3.45
C ILE A 209 12.95 4.39 -1.97
N GLU A 210 12.01 4.81 -1.13
CA GLU A 210 12.19 4.88 0.32
C GLU A 210 11.43 3.77 1.05
N HIS A 211 10.32 3.30 0.47
CA HIS A 211 9.43 2.33 1.08
C HIS A 211 9.22 1.10 0.20
N ILE A 212 9.22 -0.07 0.82
CA ILE A 212 8.96 -1.35 0.17
C ILE A 212 7.70 -1.97 0.78
N LEU A 213 6.68 -2.15 -0.06
CA LEU A 213 5.42 -2.79 0.29
C LEU A 213 5.49 -4.28 -0.06
N ILE A 214 5.42 -5.15 0.94
CA ILE A 214 5.38 -6.60 0.76
C ILE A 214 3.92 -7.08 0.83
N LEU A 215 3.47 -7.78 -0.21
CA LEU A 215 2.09 -8.22 -0.39
C LEU A 215 1.99 -9.73 -0.60
N SER A 216 0.93 -10.34 -0.08
CA SER A 216 0.55 -11.71 -0.46
C SER A 216 -0.24 -11.73 -1.78
N GLY A 217 0.09 -12.69 -2.65
CA GLY A 217 -0.54 -12.86 -3.97
C GLY A 217 -1.82 -13.72 -4.01
N ASP A 218 -2.28 -14.21 -2.86
CA ASP A 218 -3.35 -15.23 -2.75
C ASP A 218 -4.57 -14.79 -1.94
N GLN A 219 -4.63 -13.53 -1.52
CA GLN A 219 -5.70 -12.99 -0.68
C GLN A 219 -6.71 -12.16 -1.49
N LEU A 220 -7.98 -12.25 -1.11
CA LEU A 220 -9.08 -11.48 -1.69
C LEU A 220 -9.45 -10.33 -0.75
N TYR A 221 -9.07 -9.10 -1.09
CA TYR A 221 -9.42 -7.89 -0.34
C TYR A 221 -9.28 -6.63 -1.21
N ARG A 222 -9.85 -5.52 -0.72
CA ARG A 222 -9.63 -4.19 -1.29
C ARG A 222 -9.05 -3.30 -0.20
N MET A 223 -7.95 -2.63 -0.51
CA MET A 223 -7.27 -1.74 0.41
C MET A 223 -6.60 -0.63 -0.40
N ASP A 224 -6.61 0.60 0.13
CA ASP A 224 -5.72 1.65 -0.34
C ASP A 224 -4.40 1.57 0.44
N TYR A 225 -3.32 1.19 -0.23
CA TYR A 225 -2.01 1.06 0.40
C TYR A 225 -1.41 2.41 0.80
N MET A 226 -1.81 3.52 0.17
CA MET A 226 -1.25 4.82 0.53
C MET A 226 -1.67 5.27 1.92
N GLU A 227 -2.82 4.84 2.43
CA GLU A 227 -3.20 5.09 3.83
C GLU A 227 -2.24 4.38 4.81
N LEU A 228 -1.85 3.15 4.48
CA LEU A 228 -0.89 2.37 5.28
C LEU A 228 0.52 2.98 5.21
N VAL A 229 0.96 3.38 4.02
CA VAL A 229 2.27 4.03 3.82
C VAL A 229 2.29 5.40 4.51
N GLN A 230 1.19 6.16 4.45
CA GLN A 230 1.10 7.44 5.15
C GLN A 230 1.26 7.24 6.66
N LYS A 231 0.59 6.24 7.25
CA LYS A 231 0.76 5.93 8.68
C LYS A 231 2.20 5.53 9.02
N HIS A 232 2.84 4.74 8.14
CA HIS A 232 4.24 4.34 8.28
C HIS A 232 5.18 5.56 8.30
N VAL A 233 4.94 6.55 7.43
CA VAL A 233 5.69 7.81 7.36
C VAL A 233 5.41 8.70 8.57
N ASP A 234 4.14 8.85 8.96
CA ASP A 234 3.72 9.68 10.09
C ASP A 234 4.34 9.18 11.41
N ASP A 235 4.41 7.86 11.60
CA ASP A 235 5.01 7.24 12.78
C ASP A 235 6.55 7.13 12.68
N ASN A 236 7.13 7.44 11.51
CA ASN A 236 8.53 7.15 11.19
C ASN A 236 8.92 5.69 11.54
N ALA A 237 8.00 4.76 11.32
CA ALA A 237 8.18 3.36 11.70
C ALA A 237 9.17 2.66 10.78
N ASP A 238 9.94 1.70 11.30
CA ASP A 238 10.84 0.90 10.46
C ASP A 238 10.10 -0.18 9.68
N ILE A 239 9.05 -0.72 10.31
CA ILE A 239 8.14 -1.73 9.77
C ILE A 239 6.73 -1.40 10.23
N THR A 240 5.78 -1.40 9.30
CA THR A 240 4.35 -1.29 9.59
C THR A 240 3.64 -2.48 8.96
N LEU A 241 2.67 -3.05 9.65
CA LEU A 241 1.90 -4.21 9.17
C LEU A 241 0.41 -3.89 9.23
N SER A 242 -0.34 -4.41 8.26
CA SER A 242 -1.80 -4.38 8.30
C SER A 242 -2.31 -5.55 9.13
N CYS A 243 -3.27 -5.27 10.01
CA CYS A 243 -3.85 -6.26 10.90
C CYS A 243 -5.38 -6.26 10.80
N ALA A 244 -5.98 -7.43 11.03
CA ALA A 244 -7.41 -7.62 11.06
C ALA A 244 -7.86 -8.36 12.34
N PRO A 245 -9.05 -8.03 12.88
CA PRO A 245 -9.64 -8.75 14.01
C PRO A 245 -10.04 -10.17 13.59
N VAL A 246 -9.73 -11.17 14.42
CA VAL A 246 -9.99 -12.58 14.14
C VAL A 246 -10.65 -13.26 15.34
N GLY A 247 -11.63 -14.12 15.05
CA GLY A 247 -12.29 -14.94 16.05
C GLY A 247 -11.44 -16.14 16.48
N GLU A 248 -11.71 -16.65 17.67
CA GLU A 248 -10.92 -17.70 18.31
C GLU A 248 -10.74 -18.96 17.46
N SER A 249 -11.78 -19.38 16.73
CA SER A 249 -11.75 -20.60 15.91
C SER A 249 -10.70 -20.60 14.80
N ARG A 250 -10.29 -19.42 14.30
CA ARG A 250 -9.32 -19.29 13.20
C ARG A 250 -7.99 -18.67 13.64
N ALA A 251 -7.89 -18.19 14.88
CA ALA A 251 -6.73 -17.44 15.35
C ALA A 251 -5.40 -18.21 15.25
N SER A 252 -5.43 -19.53 15.48
CA SER A 252 -4.24 -20.39 15.38
C SER A 252 -3.69 -20.59 13.95
N GLU A 253 -4.43 -20.17 12.92
CA GLU A 253 -3.99 -20.26 11.52
C GLU A 253 -3.17 -19.05 11.06
N TYR A 254 -3.16 -17.97 11.85
CA TYR A 254 -2.53 -16.70 11.51
C TYR A 254 -1.39 -16.31 12.45
N GLY A 255 -0.61 -15.31 12.05
CA GLY A 255 0.32 -14.61 12.92
C GLY A 255 -0.42 -13.58 13.78
N LEU A 256 -0.49 -13.80 15.08
CA LEU A 256 -1.19 -12.93 16.03
C LEU A 256 -0.26 -11.81 16.52
N VAL A 257 -0.87 -10.65 16.80
CA VAL A 257 -0.15 -9.42 17.13
C VAL A 257 -0.76 -8.77 18.37
N LYS A 258 0.10 -8.29 19.28
CA LYS A 258 -0.27 -7.36 20.34
C LYS A 258 0.36 -6.01 20.14
N PHE A 259 -0.37 -4.95 20.47
CA PHE A 259 0.10 -3.58 20.45
C PHE A 259 -0.12 -2.90 21.81
N ASP A 260 0.68 -1.87 22.07
CA ASP A 260 0.50 -0.98 23.21
C ASP A 260 -0.52 0.13 22.89
N SER A 261 -0.72 1.04 23.84
CA SER A 261 -1.63 2.19 23.68
C SER A 261 -1.21 3.18 22.59
N SER A 262 0.04 3.14 22.13
CA SER A 262 0.54 3.95 21.02
C SER A 262 0.35 3.27 19.65
N GLY A 263 -0.12 2.03 19.63
CA GLY A 263 -0.26 1.22 18.41
C GLY A 263 1.03 0.52 18.00
N ARG A 264 2.08 0.53 18.83
CA ARG A 264 3.34 -0.16 18.54
C ARG A 264 3.22 -1.63 18.86
N VAL A 265 3.70 -2.50 17.96
CA VAL A 265 3.74 -3.95 18.18
C VAL A 265 4.70 -4.28 19.32
N VAL A 266 4.18 -5.00 20.32
CA VAL A 266 4.91 -5.45 21.51
C VAL A 266 5.23 -6.94 21.43
N GLN A 267 4.34 -7.72 20.81
CA GLN A 267 4.47 -9.16 20.70
C GLN A 267 3.88 -9.65 19.36
N PHE A 268 4.58 -10.58 18.73
CA PHE A 268 4.16 -11.28 17.52
C PHE A 268 4.32 -12.78 17.75
N SER A 269 3.32 -13.57 17.38
CA SER A 269 3.37 -15.03 17.49
C SER A 269 2.79 -15.68 16.24
N GLU A 270 3.60 -16.46 15.52
CA GLU A 270 3.19 -17.13 14.27
C GLU A 270 2.48 -18.44 14.57
N LYS A 271 1.19 -18.53 14.23
CA LYS A 271 0.35 -19.74 14.39
C LYS A 271 0.40 -20.34 15.81
N PRO A 272 0.13 -19.53 16.85
CA PRO A 272 0.20 -19.99 18.24
C PRO A 272 -0.87 -21.04 18.54
N LYS A 273 -0.56 -21.94 19.48
CA LYS A 273 -1.45 -23.02 19.92
C LYS A 273 -1.42 -23.16 21.44
N GLY A 274 -2.53 -23.62 22.02
CA GLY A 274 -2.63 -23.87 23.46
C GLY A 274 -2.42 -22.58 24.27
N ASP A 275 -1.55 -22.65 25.28
CA ASP A 275 -1.29 -21.53 26.18
C ASP A 275 -0.75 -20.28 25.46
N ASP A 276 0.02 -20.47 24.38
CA ASP A 276 0.52 -19.35 23.56
C ASP A 276 -0.60 -18.63 22.82
N LEU A 277 -1.68 -19.34 22.46
CA LEU A 277 -2.84 -18.73 21.82
C LEU A 277 -3.60 -17.88 22.83
N GLU A 278 -3.90 -18.46 24.00
CA GLU A 278 -4.57 -17.74 25.10
C GLU A 278 -3.79 -16.49 25.53
N ALA A 279 -2.46 -16.61 25.58
CA ALA A 279 -1.57 -15.50 25.89
C ALA A 279 -1.69 -14.37 24.86
N MET A 280 -2.18 -14.59 23.64
CA MET A 280 -2.29 -13.58 22.58
C MET A 280 -3.64 -12.84 22.54
N LYS A 281 -4.55 -13.10 23.48
CA LYS A 281 -5.82 -12.35 23.58
C LYS A 281 -5.58 -10.85 23.80
N VAL A 282 -6.38 -10.03 23.14
CA VAL A 282 -6.35 -8.57 23.20
C VAL A 282 -7.76 -8.02 23.37
N ASP A 283 -7.89 -6.92 24.10
CA ASP A 283 -9.14 -6.17 24.19
C ASP A 283 -9.35 -5.38 22.88
N THR A 284 -10.33 -5.78 22.09
CA THR A 284 -10.69 -5.16 20.81
C THR A 284 -11.78 -4.09 20.93
N SER A 285 -12.12 -3.65 22.15
CA SER A 285 -13.13 -2.60 22.40
C SER A 285 -12.82 -1.26 21.71
N PHE A 286 -11.56 -1.00 21.36
CA PHE A 286 -11.19 0.18 20.59
C PHE A 286 -11.69 0.12 19.13
N LEU A 287 -12.09 -1.04 18.63
CA LEU A 287 -12.63 -1.27 17.28
C LEU A 287 -14.17 -1.25 17.22
N ASN A 288 -14.86 -0.80 18.27
CA ASN A 288 -16.34 -0.73 18.30
C ASN A 288 -16.95 0.10 17.16
N PHE A 289 -16.18 1.00 16.55
CA PHE A 289 -16.62 1.79 15.41
C PHE A 289 -16.61 1.01 14.08
N ALA A 290 -15.90 -0.12 14.03
CA ALA A 290 -15.67 -0.92 12.82
C ALA A 290 -16.25 -2.34 12.90
N ILE A 291 -16.53 -2.84 14.11
CA ILE A 291 -16.99 -4.21 14.35
C ILE A 291 -18.22 -4.17 15.26
N ASP A 292 -19.27 -4.90 14.88
CA ASP A 292 -20.53 -4.92 15.62
C ASP A 292 -20.39 -5.53 17.03
N ASP A 293 -19.57 -6.58 17.16
CA ASP A 293 -19.38 -7.32 18.42
C ASP A 293 -17.89 -7.66 18.64
N PRO A 294 -17.14 -6.77 19.32
CA PRO A 294 -15.71 -6.97 19.59
C PRO A 294 -15.42 -8.22 20.41
N ALA A 295 -16.32 -8.64 21.30
CA ALA A 295 -16.14 -9.82 22.13
C ALA A 295 -16.02 -11.11 21.29
N LYS A 296 -16.57 -11.13 20.07
CA LYS A 296 -16.41 -12.24 19.13
C LYS A 296 -15.01 -12.32 18.50
N TYR A 297 -14.25 -11.23 18.54
CA TYR A 297 -12.94 -11.11 17.90
C TYR A 297 -11.88 -10.74 18.94
N PRO A 298 -11.48 -11.67 19.83
CA PRO A 298 -10.51 -11.41 20.90
C PRO A 298 -9.05 -11.41 20.42
N TYR A 299 -8.80 -11.55 19.12
CA TYR A 299 -7.46 -11.60 18.54
C TYR A 299 -7.30 -10.63 17.39
N ILE A 300 -6.06 -10.21 17.17
CA ILE A 300 -5.67 -9.39 16.03
C ILE A 300 -4.56 -10.12 15.28
N ALA A 301 -4.78 -10.33 13.98
CA ALA A 301 -3.91 -11.10 13.12
C ALA A 301 -3.29 -10.23 12.04
N SER A 302 -2.02 -10.51 11.71
CA SER A 302 -1.36 -9.92 10.54
C SER A 302 -2.05 -10.40 9.25
N MET A 303 -2.35 -9.46 8.36
CA MET A 303 -2.88 -9.77 7.04
C MET A 303 -1.80 -10.19 6.05
N GLY A 304 -0.50 -10.15 6.39
CA GLY A 304 0.55 -10.42 5.41
C GLY A 304 0.77 -9.26 4.42
N VAL A 305 0.41 -8.04 4.84
CA VAL A 305 0.71 -6.77 4.14
C VAL A 305 1.64 -5.96 5.02
N TYR A 306 2.85 -5.68 4.53
CA TYR A 306 3.89 -5.04 5.30
C TYR A 306 4.49 -3.86 4.53
N VAL A 307 4.78 -2.77 5.20
CA VAL A 307 5.56 -1.64 4.69
C VAL A 307 6.87 -1.61 5.45
N PHE A 308 7.98 -1.62 4.72
CA PHE A 308 9.32 -1.50 5.25
C PHE A 308 9.97 -0.23 4.75
N LYS A 309 10.80 0.41 5.59
CA LYS A 309 11.85 1.28 5.06
C LYS A 309 12.82 0.44 4.23
N ARG A 310 13.21 0.95 3.06
CA ARG A 310 14.13 0.26 2.14
C ARG A 310 15.40 -0.21 2.85
N ASP A 311 16.07 0.68 3.56
CA ASP A 311 17.35 0.37 4.24
C ASP A 311 17.17 -0.66 5.35
N VAL A 312 16.05 -0.63 6.07
CA VAL A 312 15.73 -1.61 7.11
C VAL A 312 15.56 -3.00 6.49
N LEU A 313 14.79 -3.13 5.40
CA LEU A 313 14.58 -4.41 4.74
C LEU A 313 15.90 -5.00 4.20
N LEU A 314 16.71 -4.17 3.55
CA LEU A 314 18.00 -4.60 3.00
C LEU A 314 18.97 -5.03 4.10
N ASN A 315 19.00 -4.34 5.23
CA ASN A 315 19.85 -4.70 6.36
C ASN A 315 19.38 -5.97 7.08
N LEU A 316 18.07 -6.23 7.16
CA LEU A 316 17.52 -7.41 7.82
C LEU A 316 17.75 -8.72 7.04
N LEU A 317 17.94 -8.63 5.72
CA LEU A 317 18.04 -9.79 4.85
C LEU A 317 19.49 -10.08 4.36
N LYS A 318 20.44 -9.21 4.67
CA LYS A 318 21.88 -9.43 4.43
C LYS A 318 22.50 -10.28 5.54
#